data_AF-A0A485M117-F1
#
_entry.id   AF-A0A485M117-F1
#
_cell.length_a   1.000
_cell.length_b   1.000
_cell.length_c   1.000
_cell.angle_alpha   90.00
_cell.angle_beta   90.00
_cell.angle_gamma   90.00
#
_symmetry.space_group_name_H-M   'P 1'
#
loop_
_entity.id
_entity.type
_entity.pdbx_description
1 polymer ?
#
loop_
_entity_poly.entity_id
_entity_poly.type
_entity_poly.pdbx_seq_one_letter_code
_entity_poly.pdbx_strand_id
1 'polypeptide(L)'
;MDPTRILLLVQIAVLVVLLAVVIFFLILDRRKKPLPNAFDELKDIIQQTRDLSASFQEQIQIKIDLVNRVMAELDDKIREARLMAEEIEKVNLVTRQSRDFTASDVLKLSRGGYEPGEISRLTGIPLGEVQLMIKMNHKDDA
;
A
#
# COMPACT_ATOMS: atom_id res chain seq x y z
N MET A 1 56.38 79.17 20.88
CA MET A 1 55.53 78.03 21.31
C MET A 1 56.39 76.79 21.29
N ASP A 2 56.53 76.09 22.42
CA ASP A 2 57.45 74.96 22.55
C ASP A 2 57.02 73.79 21.65
N PRO A 3 57.84 73.39 20.67
CA PRO A 3 57.49 72.34 19.70
C PRO A 3 57.22 70.99 20.36
N THR A 4 57.85 70.73 21.51
CA THR A 4 57.61 69.55 22.35
C THR A 4 56.21 69.52 22.96
N ARG A 5 55.66 70.67 23.36
CA ARG A 5 54.28 70.76 23.88
C ARG A 5 53.26 70.48 22.77
N ILE A 6 53.53 70.95 21.55
CA ILE A 6 52.68 70.72 20.38
C ILE A 6 52.69 69.23 20.01
N LEU A 7 53.86 68.58 19.97
CA LEU A 7 53.99 67.15 19.71
C LEU A 7 53.23 66.30 20.74
N LEU A 8 53.32 66.63 22.03
CA LEU A 8 52.57 65.95 23.10
C LEU A 8 51.05 66.14 22.96
N LEU A 9 50.60 67.35 22.62
CA LEU A 9 49.17 67.64 22.43
C LEU A 9 48.59 66.87 21.25
N VAL A 10 49.33 66.82 20.14
CA VAL A 10 48.96 66.03 18.96
C VAL A 10 48.92 64.54 19.29
N GLN A 11 49.91 64.03 20.03
CA GLN A 11 49.95 62.62 20.42
C GLN A 11 48.75 62.23 21.31
N ILE A 12 48.38 63.08 22.27
CA ILE A 12 47.20 62.88 23.11
C ILE A 12 45.93 62.92 22.25
N ALA A 13 45.80 63.88 21.35
CA ALA A 13 44.65 63.98 20.45
C ALA A 13 44.49 62.72 19.58
N VAL A 14 45.58 62.22 19.00
CA VAL A 14 45.58 60.98 18.20
C VAL A 14 45.14 59.78 19.05
N LEU A 15 45.64 59.68 20.29
CA LEU A 15 45.33 58.56 21.18
C LEU A 15 43.86 58.58 21.62
N VAL A 16 43.31 59.76 21.90
CA VAL A 16 41.88 59.95 22.21
C VAL A 16 41.01 59.57 21.03
N VAL A 17 41.37 59.99 19.81
CA VAL A 17 40.64 59.63 18.59
C VAL A 17 40.68 58.11 18.36
N LEU A 18 41.85 57.48 18.52
CA LEU A 18 41.99 56.03 18.37
C LEU A 18 41.11 55.28 19.38
N LEU A 19 41.12 55.71 20.64
CA LEU A 19 40.31 55.10 21.71
C LEU A 19 38.81 55.29 21.44
N ALA A 20 38.40 56.45 20.95
CA ALA A 20 37.02 56.72 20.55
C ALA A 20 36.56 55.80 19.41
N VAL A 21 37.41 55.58 18.40
CA VAL A 21 37.14 54.65 17.30
C VAL A 21 37.00 53.22 17.80
N VAL A 22 37.90 52.77 18.68
CA VAL A 22 37.83 51.42 19.27
C VAL A 22 36.54 51.24 20.08
N ILE A 23 36.19 52.22 20.93
CA ILE A 23 34.92 52.18 21.67
C ILE A 23 33.72 52.18 20.72
N PHE A 24 33.75 53.00 19.68
CA PHE A 24 32.69 53.03 18.67
C PHE A 24 32.52 51.68 17.97
N PHE A 25 33.61 51.05 17.55
CA PHE A 25 33.59 49.70 16.97
C PHE A 25 33.08 48.66 17.97
N LEU A 26 33.51 48.71 19.23
CA LEU A 26 33.09 47.77 20.26
C LEU A 26 31.60 47.91 20.60
N ILE A 27 31.07 49.14 20.61
CA ILE A 27 29.64 49.40 20.75
C ILE A 27 28.87 48.94 19.51
N LEU A 28 29.38 49.21 18.31
CA LEU A 28 28.75 48.80 17.05
C LEU A 28 28.71 47.28 16.91
N ASP A 29 29.77 46.59 17.33
CA ASP A 29 29.89 45.14 17.33
C ASP A 29 29.05 44.50 18.45
N ARG A 30 28.99 45.12 19.63
CA ARG A 30 28.01 44.71 20.67
C ARG A 30 26.55 44.93 20.25
N ARG A 31 26.27 45.93 19.40
CA ARG A 31 24.93 46.14 18.82
C ARG A 31 24.59 45.12 17.74
N LYS A 32 25.59 44.50 17.09
CA LYS A 32 25.41 43.24 16.36
C LYS A 32 25.29 42.11 17.38
N LYS A 33 24.14 42.07 18.07
CA LYS A 33 23.83 41.03 19.06
C LYS A 33 24.17 39.65 18.48
N PRO A 34 24.84 38.78 19.25
CA PRO A 34 25.08 37.41 18.84
C PRO A 34 23.76 36.65 18.77
N LEU A 35 23.34 36.32 17.55
CA LEU A 35 22.45 35.20 17.19
C LEU A 35 21.19 34.93 18.05
N PRO A 36 20.41 35.91 18.56
CA PRO A 36 19.16 35.56 19.24
C PRO A 36 18.19 34.91 18.25
N ASN A 37 18.12 35.44 17.02
CA ASN A 37 17.24 34.93 15.97
C ASN A 37 17.61 33.54 15.47
N ALA A 38 18.90 33.20 15.34
CA ALA A 38 19.28 31.89 14.83
C ALA A 38 19.01 30.78 15.87
N PHE A 39 19.18 31.08 17.16
CA PHE A 39 18.82 30.15 18.23
C PHE A 39 17.30 30.03 18.39
N ASP A 40 16.56 31.13 18.24
CA ASP A 40 15.09 31.10 18.27
C ASP A 40 14.51 30.40 17.04
N GLU A 41 15.04 30.63 15.83
CA GLU A 41 14.64 29.89 14.62
C GLU A 41 14.97 28.40 14.74
N LEU A 42 16.14 28.03 15.28
CA LEU A 42 16.49 26.63 15.49
C LEU A 42 15.58 25.98 16.55
N LYS A 43 15.24 26.72 17.61
CA LYS A 43 14.29 26.26 18.63
C LYS A 43 12.91 26.07 18.03
N ASP A 44 12.46 26.97 17.17
CA ASP A 44 11.18 26.88 16.48
C ASP A 44 11.14 25.72 15.49
N ILE A 45 12.22 25.49 14.73
CA ILE A 45 12.38 24.33 13.84
C ILE A 45 12.39 23.01 14.65
N ILE A 46 13.05 22.97 15.80
CA ILE A 46 13.05 21.80 16.69
C ILE A 46 11.65 21.56 17.29
N GLN A 47 10.93 22.62 17.62
CA GLN A 47 9.55 22.56 18.11
C GLN A 47 8.60 22.03 17.02
N GLN A 48 8.68 22.58 15.80
CA GLN A 48 7.94 22.12 14.63
C GLN A 48 8.25 20.67 14.28
N THR A 49 9.51 20.23 14.42
CA THR A 49 9.89 18.82 14.22
C THR A 49 9.31 17.90 15.31
N ARG A 50 9.21 18.37 16.56
CA ARG A 50 8.60 17.61 17.66
C ARG A 50 7.09 17.46 17.49
N ASP A 51 6.38 18.53 17.14
CA ASP A 51 4.94 18.47 16.90
C ASP A 51 4.62 17.64 15.65
N LEU A 52 5.45 17.73 14.61
CA LEU A 52 5.34 16.88 13.43
C LEU A 52 5.58 15.40 13.79
N SER A 53 6.58 15.09 14.61
CA SER A 53 6.86 13.73 15.08
C SER A 53 5.72 13.16 15.94
N ALA A 54 5.08 13.99 16.78
CA ALA A 54 3.90 13.60 17.55
C ALA A 54 2.71 13.26 16.62
N SER A 55 2.46 14.09 15.61
CA SER A 55 1.41 13.82 14.61
C SER A 55 1.73 12.60 13.72
N PHE A 56 3.01 12.32 13.47
CA PHE A 56 3.45 11.12 12.74
C PHE A 56 3.25 9.86 13.57
N GLN A 57 3.52 9.91 14.88
CA GLN A 57 3.33 8.78 15.78
C GLN A 57 1.85 8.42 15.94
N GLU A 58 0.97 9.43 16.00
CA GLU A 58 -0.48 9.26 16.02
C GLU A 58 -0.99 8.67 14.69
N GLN A 59 -0.51 9.19 13.54
CA GLN A 59 -0.89 8.67 12.23
C GLN A 59 -0.40 7.23 11.97
N ILE A 60 0.76 6.84 12.52
CA ILE A 60 1.26 5.46 12.38
C ILE A 60 0.41 4.49 13.19
N GLN A 61 -0.04 4.85 14.40
CA GLN A 61 -0.94 3.98 15.17
C GLN A 61 -2.28 3.79 14.46
N ILE A 62 -2.88 4.87 13.93
CA ILE A 62 -4.15 4.80 13.21
C ILE A 62 -4.03 3.93 11.94
N LYS A 63 -2.89 4.00 11.22
CA LYS A 63 -2.66 3.15 10.03
C LYS A 63 -2.51 1.68 10.38
N ILE A 64 -1.88 1.33 11.51
CA ILE A 64 -1.71 -0.07 11.91
C ILE A 64 -3.05 -0.70 12.31
N ASP A 65 -3.92 0.03 13.02
CA ASP A 65 -5.26 -0.47 13.38
C ASP A 65 -6.16 -0.63 12.15
N LEU A 66 -6.09 0.29 11.18
CA LEU A 66 -6.86 0.18 9.94
C LEU A 66 -6.41 -1.03 9.11
N VAL A 67 -5.10 -1.26 9.00
CA VAL A 67 -4.56 -2.40 8.26
C VAL A 67 -4.93 -3.72 8.94
N ASN A 68 -4.84 -3.81 10.27
CA ASN A 68 -5.25 -5.01 11.00
C ASN A 68 -6.75 -5.30 10.82
N ARG A 69 -7.60 -4.27 10.82
CA ARG A 69 -9.05 -4.42 10.63
C ARG A 69 -9.40 -4.87 9.21
N VAL A 70 -8.75 -4.28 8.20
CA VAL A 70 -8.96 -4.65 6.79
C VAL A 70 -8.43 -6.06 6.53
N MET A 71 -7.31 -6.46 7.13
CA MET A 71 -6.78 -7.82 7.00
C MET A 71 -7.71 -8.85 7.66
N ALA A 72 -8.28 -8.55 8.83
CA ALA A 72 -9.27 -9.42 9.47
C ALA A 72 -10.54 -9.56 8.62
N GLU A 73 -11.02 -8.48 8.01
CA GLU A 73 -12.19 -8.51 7.12
C GLU A 73 -11.90 -9.26 5.80
N LEU A 74 -10.68 -9.13 5.25
CA LEU A 74 -10.26 -9.93 4.10
C LEU A 74 -10.17 -11.41 4.45
N ASP A 75 -9.62 -11.76 5.61
CA ASP A 75 -9.49 -13.16 6.05
C ASP A 75 -10.86 -13.80 6.27
N ASP A 76 -11.82 -13.07 6.83
CA ASP A 76 -13.20 -13.54 6.97
C ASP A 76 -13.86 -13.74 5.59
N LYS A 77 -13.71 -12.80 4.65
CA LYS A 77 -14.21 -12.95 3.28
C LYS A 77 -13.55 -14.09 2.51
N ILE A 78 -12.25 -14.32 2.69
CA ILE A 78 -11.53 -15.44 2.08
C ILE A 78 -12.04 -16.76 2.65
N ARG A 79 -12.33 -16.83 3.95
CA ARG A 79 -12.89 -18.02 4.60
C ARG A 79 -14.30 -18.31 4.09
N GLU A 80 -15.14 -17.30 4.00
CA GLU A 80 -16.51 -17.42 3.48
C GLU A 80 -16.51 -17.87 2.01
N ALA A 81 -15.65 -17.27 1.17
CA ALA A 81 -15.51 -17.68 -0.23
C ALA A 81 -15.00 -19.13 -0.37
N ARG A 82 -14.10 -19.58 0.52
CA ARG A 82 -13.66 -20.99 0.55
C ARG A 82 -14.78 -21.93 0.94
N LEU A 83 -15.58 -21.58 1.94
CA LEU A 83 -16.73 -22.40 2.36
C LEU A 83 -17.77 -22.50 1.23
N MET A 84 -18.08 -21.40 0.55
CA MET A 84 -18.98 -21.41 -0.61
C MET A 84 -18.39 -22.24 -1.76
N ALA A 85 -17.09 -22.14 -2.04
CA ALA A 85 -16.44 -22.95 -3.07
C ALA A 85 -16.52 -24.45 -2.74
N GLU A 86 -16.31 -24.83 -1.47
CA GLU A 86 -16.40 -26.21 -1.01
C GLU A 86 -17.85 -26.74 -1.05
N GLU A 87 -18.85 -25.92 -0.72
CA GLU A 87 -20.26 -26.27 -0.89
C GLU A 87 -20.64 -26.45 -2.36
N ILE A 88 -20.18 -25.56 -3.24
CA ILE A 88 -20.41 -25.67 -4.69
C ILE A 88 -19.74 -26.95 -5.23
N GLU A 89 -18.54 -27.28 -4.78
CA GLU A 89 -17.83 -28.50 -5.18
C GLU A 89 -18.58 -29.75 -4.70
N LYS A 90 -19.06 -29.78 -3.45
CA LYS A 90 -19.90 -30.86 -2.93
C LYS A 90 -21.21 -31.00 -3.71
N VAL A 91 -21.88 -29.90 -4.02
CA VAL A 91 -23.12 -29.91 -4.82
C VAL A 91 -22.85 -30.41 -6.25
N ASN A 92 -21.74 -30.02 -6.87
CA ASN A 92 -21.37 -30.47 -8.21
C ASN A 92 -21.01 -31.96 -8.24
N LEU A 93 -20.29 -32.46 -7.24
CA LEU A 93 -19.99 -33.89 -7.09
C LEU A 93 -21.25 -34.72 -6.85
N VAL A 94 -22.17 -34.27 -5.99
CA VAL A 94 -23.46 -34.94 -5.74
C VAL A 94 -24.36 -34.90 -6.98
N THR A 95 -24.35 -33.80 -7.73
CA THR A 95 -25.14 -33.66 -8.97
C THR A 95 -24.57 -34.52 -10.10
N ARG A 96 -23.24 -34.67 -10.20
CA ARG A 96 -22.60 -35.60 -11.14
C ARG A 96 -22.82 -37.06 -10.76
N GLN A 97 -22.82 -37.41 -9.48
CA GLN A 97 -23.08 -38.78 -9.02
C GLN A 97 -24.56 -39.17 -9.07
N SER A 98 -25.51 -38.21 -8.96
CA SER A 98 -26.95 -38.53 -8.93
C SER A 98 -27.61 -38.63 -10.30
N ARG A 99 -26.87 -38.40 -11.39
CA ARG A 99 -27.40 -38.49 -12.75
C ARG A 99 -26.79 -39.71 -13.45
N ASP A 100 -27.22 -40.90 -13.03
CA ASP A 100 -26.94 -42.17 -13.70
C ASP A 100 -27.62 -42.18 -15.08
N PHE A 101 -27.01 -41.47 -16.03
CA PHE A 101 -27.45 -41.49 -17.42
C PHE A 101 -27.29 -42.91 -17.96
N THR A 102 -28.42 -43.58 -18.16
CA THR A 102 -28.44 -44.98 -18.62
C THR A 102 -28.33 -45.01 -20.15
N ALA A 103 -27.91 -46.13 -20.74
CA ALA A 103 -27.86 -46.33 -22.18
C ALA A 103 -29.17 -45.96 -22.92
N SER A 104 -30.32 -46.10 -22.24
CA SER A 104 -31.63 -45.69 -22.78
C SER A 104 -31.74 -44.18 -23.03
N ASP A 105 -31.10 -43.37 -22.19
CA ASP A 105 -31.18 -41.91 -22.28
C ASP A 105 -30.22 -41.39 -23.36
N VAL A 106 -29.05 -42.03 -23.49
CA VAL A 106 -28.12 -41.82 -24.62
C VAL A 106 -28.82 -42.11 -25.95
N LEU A 107 -29.59 -43.20 -26.02
CA LEU A 107 -30.35 -43.58 -27.23
C LEU A 107 -31.48 -42.61 -27.55
N LYS A 108 -32.22 -42.12 -26.55
CA LYS A 108 -33.25 -41.08 -26.73
C LYS A 108 -32.65 -39.78 -27.26
N LEU A 109 -31.50 -39.37 -26.74
CA LEU A 109 -30.80 -38.17 -27.20
C LEU A 109 -30.27 -38.34 -28.63
N SER A 110 -29.73 -39.51 -28.97
CA SER A 110 -29.30 -39.82 -30.35
C SER A 110 -30.48 -39.82 -31.32
N ARG A 111 -31.63 -40.39 -30.94
CA ARG A 111 -32.88 -40.33 -31.74
C ARG A 111 -33.44 -38.91 -31.85
N GLY A 112 -33.14 -38.05 -30.89
CA GLY A 112 -33.49 -36.62 -30.87
C GLY A 112 -32.64 -35.74 -31.79
N GLY A 113 -31.65 -36.31 -32.50
CA GLY A 113 -30.80 -35.59 -33.44
C GLY A 113 -29.55 -34.95 -32.83
N TYR A 114 -29.20 -35.29 -31.58
CA TYR A 114 -27.97 -34.83 -30.95
C TYR A 114 -26.76 -35.64 -31.43
N GLU A 115 -25.66 -34.94 -31.70
CA GLU A 115 -24.40 -35.57 -32.12
C GLU A 115 -23.73 -36.28 -30.93
N PRO A 116 -23.01 -37.40 -31.14
CA PRO A 116 -22.37 -38.18 -30.06
C PRO A 116 -21.44 -37.35 -29.16
N GLY A 117 -20.79 -36.32 -29.71
CA GLY A 117 -19.93 -35.40 -28.94
C GLY A 117 -20.69 -34.40 -28.08
N GLU A 118 -21.94 -34.11 -28.41
CA GLU A 118 -22.84 -33.29 -27.58
C GLU A 118 -23.45 -34.13 -26.47
N ILE A 119 -23.84 -35.37 -26.77
CA ILE A 119 -24.33 -36.34 -25.78
C ILE A 119 -23.24 -36.61 -24.75
N SER A 120 -22.00 -36.84 -25.16
CA SER A 120 -20.87 -37.05 -24.23
C SER A 120 -20.64 -35.88 -23.27
N ARG A 121 -20.81 -34.63 -23.75
CA ARG A 121 -20.72 -33.44 -22.90
C ARG A 121 -21.92 -33.27 -21.97
N LEU A 122 -23.11 -33.67 -22.43
CA LEU A 122 -24.36 -33.53 -21.68
C LEU A 122 -24.52 -34.61 -20.60
N THR A 123 -24.11 -35.85 -20.89
CA THR A 123 -24.26 -37.01 -20.00
C THR A 123 -23.00 -37.30 -19.20
N GLY A 124 -21.85 -36.75 -19.59
CA GLY A 124 -20.56 -37.03 -18.95
C GLY A 124 -19.97 -38.41 -19.30
N ILE A 125 -20.64 -39.16 -20.18
CA ILE A 125 -20.19 -40.47 -20.65
C ILE A 125 -19.09 -40.28 -21.72
N PRO A 126 -17.98 -41.02 -21.69
CA PRO A 126 -16.93 -40.93 -22.70
C PRO A 126 -17.45 -41.10 -24.13
N LEU A 127 -16.93 -40.31 -25.06
CA LEU A 127 -17.36 -40.28 -26.46
C LEU A 127 -17.33 -41.68 -27.13
N GLY A 128 -16.32 -42.49 -26.82
CA GLY A 128 -16.21 -43.85 -27.32
C GLY A 128 -17.31 -44.79 -26.82
N GLU A 129 -17.76 -44.62 -25.58
CA GLU A 129 -18.81 -45.42 -24.95
C GLU A 129 -20.20 -45.02 -25.47
N VAL A 130 -20.45 -43.72 -25.63
CA VAL A 130 -21.65 -43.20 -26.32
C VAL A 130 -21.76 -43.77 -27.73
N GLN A 131 -20.67 -43.74 -28.50
CA GLN A 131 -20.66 -44.25 -29.87
C GLN A 131 -20.87 -45.78 -29.93
N LEU A 132 -20.37 -46.51 -28.93
CA LEU A 132 -20.56 -47.95 -28.81
C LEU A 132 -22.03 -48.29 -28.50
N MET A 133 -22.65 -47.58 -27.56
CA MET A 133 -24.06 -47.76 -27.19
C MET A 133 -24.99 -47.50 -28.38
N ILE A 134 -24.73 -46.44 -29.16
CA ILE A 134 -25.50 -46.14 -30.38
C ILE A 134 -25.31 -47.25 -31.42
N LYS A 135 -24.07 -47.70 -31.65
CA LYS A 135 -23.78 -48.76 -32.64
C LYS A 135 -24.35 -50.12 -32.27
N MET A 136 -24.35 -50.49 -30.98
CA MET A 136 -24.90 -51.77 -30.52
C MET A 136 -26.42 -51.82 -30.71
N ASN A 137 -27.14 -50.74 -30.41
CA ASN A 137 -28.59 -50.70 -30.67
C ASN A 137 -28.93 -50.82 -32.17
N HIS A 138 -28.18 -50.18 -33.05
CA HIS A 138 -28.42 -50.30 -34.50
C HIS A 138 -28.12 -51.70 -35.05
N LYS A 139 -27.33 -52.51 -34.33
CA LYS A 139 -27.02 -53.89 -34.68
C LYS A 139 -28.05 -54.88 -34.14
N ASP A 140 -28.74 -54.55 -33.06
CA ASP A 140 -29.82 -55.35 -32.49
C ASP A 140 -31.19 -55.09 -33.17
N ASP A 141 -31.33 -53.97 -33.88
CA ASP A 141 -32.52 -53.61 -34.68
C ASP A 141 -32.45 -54.11 -36.16
N ALA A 142 -31.46 -54.93 -36.52
CA ALA A 142 -31.22 -55.48 -37.88
C ALA A 142 -31.22 -57.02 -37.90
#